data_AF-A0A933E1S7-F1
#
_entry.id   AF-A0A933E1S7-F1
#
_cell.length_a   1.000
_cell.length_b   1.000
_cell.length_c   1.000
_cell.angle_alpha   90.00
_cell.angle_beta   90.00
_cell.angle_gamma   90.00
#
_symmetry.space_group_name_H-M   'P 1'
#
loop_
_entity.id
_entity.type
_entity.pdbx_description
1 polymer ?
#
loop_
_entity_poly.entity_id
_entity_poly.type
_entity_poly.pdbx_seq_one_letter_code
_entity_poly.pdbx_strand_id
1 'polypeptide(L)'
;MPMQPVPSAHSPDTGAGGGAPTLRREDLRLITGEGRYTADWNLPGEVHAVFLRADRAHAEILRLDATRALAHPGVLAVFTGEDAREAGFKSLPNIVSYPGKGGQQLRKPHHPVLALGRVRYVGEPVAMIVAQTAAIAEDARELIEAEYRDLPAVAEFDA
;
A
#
# COMPACT_ATOMS: atom_id res chain seq x y z
N MET A 1 44.15 -11.27 12.64
CA MET A 1 44.17 -10.43 13.86
C MET A 1 42.82 -10.59 14.55
N PRO A 2 42.76 -10.99 15.83
CA PRO A 2 41.48 -11.18 16.51
C PRO A 2 40.85 -9.83 16.83
N MET A 3 39.61 -9.63 16.37
CA MET A 3 38.75 -8.51 16.74
C MET A 3 38.41 -8.61 18.23
N GLN A 4 38.66 -7.54 18.97
CA GLN A 4 38.33 -7.43 20.40
C GLN A 4 36.79 -7.39 20.61
N PRO A 5 36.30 -7.81 21.78
CA PRO A 5 34.86 -7.85 22.07
C PRO A 5 34.28 -6.45 22.19
N VAL A 6 33.09 -6.27 21.59
CA VAL A 6 32.27 -5.05 21.71
C VAL A 6 31.77 -4.93 23.16
N PRO A 7 31.98 -3.80 23.86
CA PRO A 7 31.57 -3.68 25.25
C PRO A 7 30.04 -3.75 25.38
N SER A 8 29.62 -4.54 26.36
CA SER A 8 28.25 -4.85 26.74
C SER A 8 27.52 -3.65 27.35
N ALA A 9 26.23 -3.57 27.00
CA ALA A 9 25.11 -3.02 27.78
C ALA A 9 25.34 -1.69 28.52
N HIS A 10 24.80 -0.60 27.96
CA HIS A 10 24.47 0.57 28.76
C HIS A 10 23.32 0.21 29.70
N SER A 11 23.61 0.25 31.00
CA SER A 11 22.62 0.21 32.07
C SER A 11 21.57 1.31 31.87
N PRO A 12 20.28 1.06 32.16
CA PRO A 12 19.26 2.09 32.09
C PRO A 12 19.57 3.13 33.18
N ASP A 13 19.94 4.34 32.76
CA ASP A 13 20.16 5.42 33.70
C ASP A 13 18.87 5.73 34.44
N THR A 14 19.03 5.84 35.75
CA THR A 14 17.94 5.96 36.71
C THR A 14 17.41 7.39 36.66
N GLY A 15 16.20 7.57 36.14
CA GLY A 15 15.35 8.71 36.44
C GLY A 15 15.83 10.09 35.97
N ALA A 16 15.69 10.38 34.67
CA ALA A 16 15.50 11.76 34.24
C ALA A 16 13.99 12.06 34.20
N GLY A 17 13.48 12.62 35.29
CA GLY A 17 12.15 13.20 35.37
C GLY A 17 11.92 14.25 34.28
N GLY A 18 10.65 14.46 33.92
CA GLY A 18 10.23 15.31 32.81
C GLY A 18 10.95 16.65 32.76
N GLY A 19 11.73 16.86 31.69
CA GLY A 19 12.37 18.15 31.38
C GLY A 19 13.78 18.06 30.78
N ALA A 20 14.53 16.98 31.01
CA ALA A 20 15.86 16.81 30.41
C ALA A 20 15.78 16.17 29.01
N PRO A 21 16.64 16.58 28.04
CA PRO A 21 16.69 15.93 26.74
C PRO A 21 17.23 14.50 26.90
N THR A 22 16.35 13.51 26.73
CA THR A 22 16.71 12.09 26.68
C THR A 22 17.05 11.71 25.24
N LEU A 23 18.12 10.93 25.04
CA LEU A 23 18.42 10.32 23.74
C LEU A 23 17.29 9.37 23.34
N ARG A 24 16.94 9.31 22.06
CA ARG A 24 15.90 8.38 21.61
C ARG A 24 16.47 6.96 21.58
N ARG A 25 15.63 5.98 21.94
CA ARG A 25 16.04 4.57 22.01
C ARG A 25 16.52 4.04 20.66
N GLU A 26 15.91 4.52 19.59
CA GLU A 26 16.16 4.09 18.21
C GLU A 26 17.32 4.79 17.52
N ASP A 27 17.81 5.93 18.05
CA ASP A 27 18.79 6.78 17.35
C ASP A 27 20.04 5.97 16.95
N LEU A 28 20.64 5.25 17.92
CA LEU A 28 21.88 4.50 17.69
C LEU A 28 21.76 3.54 16.50
N ARG A 29 20.75 2.66 16.49
CA ARG A 29 20.59 1.67 15.40
C ARG A 29 20.25 2.33 14.05
N LEU A 30 19.48 3.42 14.04
CA LEU A 30 19.06 4.06 12.80
C LEU A 30 20.19 4.85 12.14
N ILE A 31 21.00 5.57 12.93
CA ILE A 31 22.10 6.39 12.38
C ILE A 31 23.33 5.58 12.00
N THR A 32 23.50 4.38 12.55
CA THR A 32 24.59 3.45 12.18
C THR A 32 24.24 2.52 11.04
N GLY A 33 23.00 2.56 10.53
CA GLY A 33 22.51 1.63 9.50
C GLY A 33 22.28 0.20 10.01
N GLU A 34 22.30 -0.02 11.33
CA GLU A 34 22.01 -1.31 11.96
C GLU A 34 20.50 -1.54 12.18
N GLY A 35 19.68 -0.53 11.94
CA GLY A 35 18.24 -0.60 11.96
C GLY A 35 17.70 -1.36 10.75
N ARG A 36 16.81 -2.32 10.98
CA ARG A 36 16.04 -2.99 9.94
C ARG A 36 14.66 -2.36 9.77
N TYR A 37 14.28 -2.10 8.53
CA TYR A 37 12.96 -1.72 8.07
C TYR A 37 12.22 -2.95 7.52
N THR A 38 10.93 -2.79 7.22
CA THR A 38 10.09 -3.88 6.70
C THR A 38 10.63 -4.48 5.40
N ALA A 39 11.26 -3.67 4.54
CA ALA A 39 11.82 -4.11 3.26
C ALA A 39 13.18 -4.84 3.38
N ASP A 40 13.84 -4.82 4.54
CA ASP A 40 15.13 -5.50 4.73
C ASP A 40 14.97 -6.99 5.07
N TRP A 41 13.75 -7.41 5.35
CA TRP A 41 13.43 -8.81 5.63
C TRP A 41 13.31 -9.58 4.33
N ASN A 42 14.00 -10.73 4.26
CA ASN A 42 13.83 -11.71 3.19
C ASN A 42 13.50 -13.06 3.84
N LEU A 43 12.29 -13.56 3.60
CA LEU A 43 11.78 -14.80 4.19
C LEU A 43 11.82 -15.96 3.18
N PRO A 44 12.09 -17.20 3.63
CA PRO A 44 12.02 -18.36 2.75
C PRO A 44 10.63 -18.50 2.10
N GLY A 45 10.58 -18.57 0.77
CA GLY A 45 9.34 -18.70 0.02
C GLY A 45 8.50 -17.42 -0.07
N GLU A 46 9.08 -16.26 0.24
CA GLU A 46 8.40 -14.99 0.02
C GLU A 46 8.08 -14.75 -1.46
N VAL A 47 6.99 -14.01 -1.68
CA VAL A 47 6.53 -13.60 -3.00
C VAL A 47 6.26 -12.11 -2.97
N HIS A 48 6.31 -11.48 -4.13
CA HIS A 48 6.23 -10.02 -4.25
C HIS A 48 4.91 -9.61 -4.87
N ALA A 49 4.30 -8.58 -4.29
CA ALA A 49 3.09 -7.97 -4.80
C ALA A 49 3.38 -6.58 -5.37
N VAL A 50 2.89 -6.32 -6.57
CA VAL A 50 2.94 -5.01 -7.24
C VAL A 50 1.52 -4.60 -7.62
N PHE A 51 1.22 -3.32 -7.57
CA PHE A 51 -0.10 -2.81 -7.91
C PHE A 51 -0.07 -2.11 -9.27
N LEU A 52 -1.01 -2.47 -10.15
CA LEU A 52 -1.40 -1.58 -11.23
C LEU A 52 -2.23 -0.45 -10.64
N ARG A 53 -1.80 0.80 -10.86
CA ARG A 53 -2.46 1.99 -10.33
C ARG A 53 -3.06 2.83 -11.46
N ALA A 54 -4.20 3.45 -11.19
CA ALA A 54 -4.89 4.31 -12.13
C ALA A 54 -4.06 5.56 -12.47
N ASP A 55 -3.96 5.88 -13.74
CA ASP A 55 -3.39 7.13 -14.27
C ASP A 55 -4.49 8.16 -14.62
N ARG A 56 -5.72 7.90 -14.16
CA ARG A 56 -6.90 8.75 -14.37
C ARG A 56 -7.40 9.34 -13.05
N ALA A 57 -7.82 10.60 -13.09
CA ALA A 57 -8.37 11.28 -11.93
C ALA A 57 -9.79 10.80 -11.59
N HIS A 58 -10.63 10.53 -12.59
CA HIS A 58 -11.94 9.94 -12.42
C HIS A 58 -12.34 9.29 -13.75
N ALA A 59 -12.61 7.98 -13.76
CA ALA A 59 -12.96 7.26 -14.97
C ALA A 59 -13.69 5.96 -14.67
N GLU A 60 -14.58 5.52 -15.56
CA GLU A 60 -15.14 4.18 -15.52
C GLU A 60 -14.15 3.18 -16.12
N ILE A 61 -14.01 2.02 -15.49
CA ILE A 61 -13.22 0.90 -16.01
C ILE A 61 -14.12 0.15 -16.99
N LEU A 62 -13.86 0.29 -18.29
CA LEU A 62 -14.62 -0.40 -19.34
C LEU A 62 -14.13 -1.84 -19.51
N ARG A 63 -12.82 -2.03 -19.46
CA ARG A 63 -12.15 -3.32 -19.60
C ARG A 63 -10.87 -3.34 -18.78
N LEU A 64 -10.58 -4.49 -18.18
CA LEU A 64 -9.31 -4.78 -17.53
C LEU A 64 -8.91 -6.20 -17.92
N ASP A 65 -7.86 -6.33 -18.72
CA ASP A 65 -7.38 -7.61 -19.24
C ASP A 65 -6.00 -7.94 -18.70
N ALA A 66 -5.96 -8.96 -17.85
CA ALA A 66 -4.75 -9.47 -17.21
C ALA A 66 -4.24 -10.78 -17.85
N THR A 67 -4.79 -11.20 -19.00
CA THR A 67 -4.49 -12.52 -19.60
C THR A 67 -3.00 -12.69 -19.87
N ARG A 68 -2.34 -11.66 -20.43
CA ARG A 68 -0.90 -11.69 -20.72
C ARG A 68 -0.05 -11.67 -19.46
N ALA A 69 -0.46 -10.90 -18.44
CA ALA A 69 0.21 -10.86 -17.15
C ALA A 69 0.15 -12.22 -16.44
N LEU A 70 -1.02 -12.87 -16.43
CA LEU A 70 -1.21 -14.21 -15.87
C LEU A 70 -0.39 -15.29 -16.58
N ALA A 71 -0.15 -15.12 -17.88
CA ALA A 71 0.68 -16.03 -18.66
C ALA A 71 2.19 -15.78 -18.51
N HIS A 72 2.61 -14.69 -17.85
CA HIS A 72 4.01 -14.34 -17.72
C HIS A 72 4.73 -15.30 -16.75
N PRO A 73 5.88 -15.89 -17.14
CA PRO A 73 6.61 -16.81 -16.27
C PRO A 73 6.94 -16.20 -14.90
N GLY A 74 6.68 -16.96 -13.84
CA GLY A 74 6.92 -16.55 -12.46
C GLY A 74 5.82 -15.69 -11.83
N VAL A 75 4.78 -15.31 -12.58
CA VAL A 75 3.55 -14.75 -12.00
C VAL A 75 2.74 -15.89 -11.38
N LEU A 76 2.22 -15.62 -10.18
CA LEU A 76 1.47 -16.59 -9.37
C LEU A 76 -0.03 -16.27 -9.36
N ALA A 77 -0.37 -14.98 -9.36
CA ALA A 77 -1.76 -14.53 -9.40
C ALA A 77 -1.85 -13.07 -9.88
N VAL A 78 -3.00 -12.70 -10.44
CA VAL A 78 -3.44 -11.32 -10.60
C VAL A 78 -4.84 -11.21 -10.00
N PHE A 79 -5.03 -10.25 -9.10
CA PHE A 79 -6.31 -9.97 -8.46
C PHE A 79 -6.82 -8.60 -8.89
N THR A 80 -8.13 -8.50 -9.08
CA THR A 80 -8.86 -7.30 -9.51
C THR A 80 -9.92 -6.90 -8.49
N GLY A 81 -10.60 -5.78 -8.73
CA GLY A 81 -11.75 -5.39 -7.92
C GLY A 81 -12.87 -6.44 -7.88
N GLU A 82 -13.03 -7.22 -8.94
CA GLU A 82 -14.03 -8.31 -8.99
C GLU A 82 -13.64 -9.47 -8.07
N ASP A 83 -12.37 -9.89 -8.07
CA ASP A 83 -11.87 -10.92 -7.16
C ASP A 83 -12.05 -10.50 -5.69
N ALA A 84 -11.79 -9.23 -5.38
CA ALA A 84 -12.03 -8.68 -4.05
C ALA A 84 -13.51 -8.69 -3.66
N ARG A 85 -14.41 -8.35 -4.60
CA ARG A 85 -15.86 -8.42 -4.39
C ARG A 85 -16.31 -9.86 -4.13
N GLU A 86 -15.83 -10.82 -4.91
CA GLU A 86 -16.19 -12.23 -4.81
C GLU A 86 -15.66 -12.88 -3.52
N ALA A 87 -14.45 -12.50 -3.09
CA ALA A 87 -13.91 -12.89 -1.79
C ALA A 87 -14.62 -12.22 -0.59
N GLY A 88 -15.59 -11.34 -0.84
CA GLY A 88 -16.40 -10.70 0.20
C GLY A 88 -15.69 -9.56 0.93
N PHE A 89 -14.64 -8.97 0.34
CA PHE A 89 -14.03 -7.77 0.89
C PHE A 89 -15.05 -6.63 0.89
N LYS A 90 -15.16 -5.97 2.04
CA LYS A 90 -16.03 -4.82 2.23
C LYS A 90 -15.22 -3.53 2.13
N SER A 91 -15.93 -2.42 1.90
CA SER A 91 -15.34 -1.09 2.02
C SER A 91 -14.61 -0.95 3.35
N LEU A 92 -13.44 -0.29 3.32
CA LEU A 92 -12.71 0.02 4.54
C LEU A 92 -13.62 0.70 5.57
N PRO A 93 -13.60 0.25 6.84
CA PRO A 93 -14.52 0.74 7.84
C PRO A 93 -14.21 2.21 8.17
N ASN A 94 -15.18 3.09 7.98
CA ASN A 94 -15.10 4.45 8.51
C ASN A 94 -15.62 4.44 9.96
N ILE A 95 -14.67 4.34 10.90
CA ILE A 95 -14.91 4.23 12.35
C ILE A 95 -15.41 5.55 12.95
N VAL A 96 -15.26 6.67 12.23
CA VAL A 96 -15.64 7.99 12.71
C VAL A 96 -17.13 8.25 12.42
N SER A 97 -17.83 8.82 13.40
CA SER A 97 -19.23 9.24 13.27
C SER A 97 -19.44 10.54 14.06
N TYR A 98 -19.67 11.64 13.35
CA TYR A 98 -20.06 12.93 13.92
C TYR A 98 -21.17 13.53 13.05
N PRO A 99 -22.02 14.42 13.60
CA PRO A 99 -22.98 15.17 12.81
C PRO A 99 -22.26 16.02 11.77
N GLY A 100 -22.62 15.86 10.49
CA GLY A 100 -22.14 16.69 9.40
C GLY A 100 -22.70 18.11 9.45
N LYS A 101 -22.38 18.92 8.44
CA LYS A 101 -22.86 20.31 8.31
C LYS A 101 -24.39 20.36 8.47
N GLY A 102 -24.87 21.17 9.42
CA GLY A 102 -26.30 21.31 9.70
C GLY A 102 -26.97 20.06 10.29
N GLY A 103 -26.22 19.15 10.93
CA GLY A 103 -26.76 17.94 11.55
C GLY A 103 -26.97 16.77 10.57
N GLN A 104 -26.55 16.91 9.30
CA GLN A 104 -26.69 15.84 8.31
C GLN A 104 -25.85 14.60 8.66
N GLN A 105 -26.31 13.43 8.24
CA GLN A 105 -25.50 12.21 8.37
C GLN A 105 -24.26 12.31 7.48
N LEU A 106 -23.09 11.96 8.02
CA LEU A 106 -21.85 11.91 7.26
C LEU A 106 -21.99 10.91 6.10
N ARG A 107 -21.74 11.37 4.86
CA ARG A 107 -21.67 10.50 3.70
C ARG A 107 -20.43 9.61 3.82
N LYS A 108 -20.62 8.29 3.83
CA LYS A 108 -19.54 7.30 3.87
C LYS A 108 -19.42 6.67 2.49
N PRO A 109 -18.57 7.20 1.59
CA PRO A 109 -18.40 6.63 0.28
C PRO A 109 -17.80 5.22 0.38
N HIS A 110 -18.19 4.35 -0.55
CA HIS A 110 -17.57 3.04 -0.69
C HIS A 110 -16.12 3.22 -1.12
N HIS A 111 -15.19 2.65 -0.34
CA HIS A 111 -13.75 2.65 -0.58
C HIS A 111 -13.29 1.19 -0.73
N PRO A 112 -13.33 0.64 -1.95
CA PRO A 112 -12.92 -0.74 -2.20
C PRO A 112 -11.40 -0.88 -2.05
N VAL A 113 -10.94 -2.11 -1.77
CA VAL A 113 -9.50 -2.41 -1.67
C VAL A 113 -8.76 -2.34 -3.01
N LEU A 114 -9.48 -2.62 -4.09
CA LEU A 114 -9.08 -2.43 -5.49
C LEU A 114 -10.26 -1.78 -6.23
N ALA A 115 -9.99 -0.89 -7.18
CA ALA A 115 -11.01 -0.17 -7.92
C ALA A 115 -12.01 -1.13 -8.55
N LEU A 116 -13.31 -0.86 -8.34
CA LEU A 116 -14.41 -1.68 -8.83
C LEU A 116 -15.35 -0.79 -9.66
N GLY A 117 -15.47 -1.12 -10.95
CA GLY A 117 -16.27 -0.42 -11.96
C GLY A 117 -15.78 0.98 -12.36
N ARG A 118 -15.07 1.69 -11.47
CA ARG A 118 -14.49 3.02 -11.73
C ARG A 118 -13.34 3.34 -10.79
N VAL A 119 -12.46 4.21 -11.26
CA VAL A 119 -11.39 4.88 -10.50
C VAL A 119 -11.83 6.31 -10.17
N ARG A 120 -11.46 6.80 -8.99
CA ARG A 120 -11.92 8.05 -8.35
C ARG A 120 -10.78 9.02 -8.06
N TYR A 121 -9.53 8.58 -8.21
CA TYR A 121 -8.34 9.41 -8.07
C TYR A 121 -7.13 8.76 -8.75
N VAL A 122 -6.17 9.60 -9.13
CA VAL A 122 -4.87 9.13 -9.66
C VAL A 122 -4.15 8.34 -8.58
N GLY A 123 -3.69 7.14 -8.91
CA GLY A 123 -3.01 6.24 -7.99
C GLY A 123 -3.92 5.21 -7.31
N GLU A 124 -5.25 5.25 -7.53
CA GLU A 124 -6.15 4.21 -7.01
C GLU A 124 -5.70 2.84 -7.53
N PRO A 125 -5.51 1.83 -6.66
CA PRO A 125 -5.05 0.52 -7.10
C PRO A 125 -6.18 -0.20 -7.86
N VAL A 126 -5.87 -0.71 -9.05
CA VAL A 126 -6.84 -1.32 -9.97
C VAL A 126 -6.69 -2.84 -9.99
N ALA A 127 -5.44 -3.31 -9.96
CA ALA A 127 -5.10 -4.72 -9.86
C ALA A 127 -3.88 -4.93 -8.97
N MET A 128 -3.77 -6.12 -8.39
CA MET A 128 -2.60 -6.59 -7.62
C MET A 128 -2.01 -7.82 -8.31
N ILE A 129 -0.74 -7.73 -8.69
CA ILE A 129 0.03 -8.78 -9.34
C ILE A 129 0.92 -9.41 -8.28
N VAL A 130 0.89 -10.73 -8.15
CA VAL A 130 1.74 -11.49 -7.22
C VAL A 130 2.68 -12.37 -8.03
N ALA A 131 3.99 -12.28 -7.79
CA ALA A 131 5.02 -13.04 -8.51
C ALA A 131 6.18 -13.49 -7.61
N GLN A 132 7.03 -14.36 -8.15
CA GLN A 132 8.20 -14.90 -7.45
C GLN A 132 9.26 -13.85 -7.13
N THR A 133 9.35 -12.76 -7.91
CA THR A 133 10.27 -11.64 -7.66
C THR A 133 9.58 -10.31 -7.93
N ALA A 134 10.06 -9.22 -7.32
CA ALA A 134 9.54 -7.89 -7.57
C ALA A 134 9.68 -7.46 -9.04
N ALA A 135 10.79 -7.81 -9.69
CA ALA A 135 11.03 -7.50 -11.09
C ALA A 135 10.00 -8.19 -12.01
N ILE A 136 9.71 -9.48 -11.78
CA ILE A 136 8.69 -10.20 -12.55
C ILE A 136 7.31 -9.59 -12.35
N ALA A 137 6.97 -9.16 -11.13
CA ALA A 137 5.70 -8.53 -10.85
C ALA A 137 5.55 -7.17 -11.57
N GLU A 138 6.62 -6.37 -11.66
CA GLU A 138 6.63 -5.12 -12.43
C GLU A 138 6.54 -5.38 -13.94
N ASP A 139 7.31 -6.31 -14.49
CA ASP A 139 7.25 -6.67 -15.92
C ASP A 139 5.83 -7.14 -16.29
N ALA A 140 5.21 -7.97 -15.46
CA ALA A 140 3.84 -8.43 -15.67
C ALA A 140 2.80 -7.32 -15.50
N ARG A 141 3.03 -6.32 -14.64
CA ARG A 141 2.14 -5.15 -14.49
C ARG A 141 2.01 -4.40 -15.81
N GLU A 142 3.09 -4.27 -16.58
CA GLU A 142 3.08 -3.58 -17.88
C GLU A 142 2.32 -4.33 -18.98
N LEU A 143 2.04 -5.62 -18.78
CA LEU A 143 1.28 -6.45 -19.71
C LEU A 143 -0.24 -6.38 -19.49
N ILE A 144 -0.70 -5.71 -18.43
CA ILE A 144 -2.13 -5.54 -18.17
C ILE A 144 -2.67 -4.38 -19.02
N GLU A 145 -3.73 -4.66 -19.77
CA GLU A 145 -4.42 -3.65 -20.58
C GLU A 145 -5.66 -3.15 -19.83
N ALA A 146 -5.77 -1.84 -19.64
CA ALA A 146 -6.91 -1.21 -19.01
C ALA A 146 -7.53 -0.15 -19.95
N GLU A 147 -8.83 -0.25 -20.16
CA GLU A 147 -9.60 0.70 -20.96
C GLU A 147 -10.51 1.51 -20.04
N TYR A 148 -10.42 2.83 -20.19
CA TYR A 148 -11.14 3.78 -19.37
C TYR A 148 -12.04 4.67 -20.20
N ARG A 149 -13.17 5.05 -19.61
CA ARG A 149 -13.95 6.20 -20.04
C ARG A 149 -13.80 7.29 -19.00
N ASP A 150 -13.11 8.37 -19.36
CA ASP A 150 -12.90 9.50 -18.47
C ASP A 150 -14.23 10.14 -18.07
N LEU A 151 -14.32 10.49 -16.79
CA LEU A 151 -15.44 11.20 -16.19
C LEU A 151 -14.95 12.58 -15.70
N PRO A 152 -15.85 13.56 -15.57
CA PRO A 152 -15.49 14.83 -14.95
C PRO A 152 -14.90 14.62 -13.56
N ALA A 153 -13.69 15.12 -13.35
CA ALA A 153 -13.02 15.10 -12.06
C ALA A 153 -13.24 16.43 -11.33
N VAL A 154 -13.37 16.37 -10.00
CA VAL A 154 -13.48 17.54 -9.13
C VAL A 154 -12.12 17.76 -8.47
N ALA A 155 -11.43 18.83 -8.85
CA ALA A 155 -10.12 19.21 -8.31
C ALA A 155 -10.17 20.47 -7.43
N GLU A 156 -11.33 21.12 -7.36
CA GLU A 156 -11.57 22.35 -6.62
C GLU A 156 -12.67 22.17 -5.59
N PHE A 157 -12.63 22.96 -4.53
CA PHE A 157 -13.57 22.84 -3.42
C PHE A 157 -14.98 23.35 -3.76
N ASP A 158 -15.09 24.30 -4.69
CA ASP A 158 -16.35 24.98 -5.03
C ASP A 158 -17.17 24.31 -6.16
N ALA A 159 -16.71 23.16 -6.65
CA ALA A 159 -17.31 22.41 -7.75
C ALA A 159 -18.41 21.42 -7.33
#